data_AF-M2WG40-F1
#
_entry.id   AF-M2WG40-F1
#
_cell.length_a   1.000
_cell.length_b   1.000
_cell.length_c   1.000
_cell.angle_alpha   90.00
_cell.angle_beta   90.00
_cell.angle_gamma   90.00
#
_symmetry.space_group_name_H-M   'P 1'
#
loop_
_entity.id
_entity.type
_entity.pdbx_description
1 polymer ?
#
loop_
_entity_poly.entity_id
_entity_poly.type
_entity_poly.pdbx_seq_one_letter_code
_entity_poly.pdbx_strand_id
1 'polypeptide(L)'
;MMSRSDEVPQRVPYVLEHQGTTVVLGEPLHLAEIDRMLQRMHVQTATTVSATGGMNLEGVLLNSVRADLPLHRFWETLHLAAFDDDSVDWRDQDADVLVPEPPQWLREARCWEYDPIAPLMGGSAQDPQLPHSGGWVARPSFGGLDSARHGGAVGLFQLMDRESFWVLAGQDALIEIVELARDLQRYRRGFPQMRVCFDETDRIGSLCLPVICREVLEDELIARSIDIEPRFWPPGGD
;
A
#
# COMPACT_ATOMS: atom_id res chain seq x y z
N MET A 1 -37.57 6.14 -6.27
CA MET A 1 -36.41 6.54 -7.08
C MET A 1 -35.41 7.16 -6.11
N MET A 2 -34.54 6.34 -5.52
CA MET A 2 -33.52 6.79 -4.57
C MET A 2 -32.18 6.59 -5.24
N SER A 3 -31.45 7.69 -5.48
CA SER A 3 -30.09 7.65 -5.99
C SER A 3 -29.22 6.90 -4.98
N ARG A 4 -28.72 5.73 -5.39
CA ARG A 4 -27.50 5.19 -4.77
C ARG A 4 -26.41 6.22 -5.10
N SER A 5 -25.90 6.90 -4.08
CA SER A 5 -24.65 7.63 -4.23
C SER A 5 -23.61 6.56 -4.54
N ASP A 6 -23.10 6.54 -5.78
CA ASP A 6 -21.90 5.80 -6.15
C ASP A 6 -20.72 6.49 -5.43
N GLU A 7 -20.65 6.36 -4.10
CA GLU A 7 -19.47 6.76 -3.35
C GLU A 7 -18.35 5.83 -3.78
N VAL A 8 -17.39 6.39 -4.53
CA VAL A 8 -16.13 5.73 -4.85
C VAL A 8 -15.50 5.32 -3.52
N PRO A 9 -15.19 4.03 -3.29
CA PRO A 9 -14.57 3.59 -2.05
C PRO A 9 -13.29 4.38 -1.82
N GLN A 10 -13.16 4.99 -0.63
CA GLN A 10 -11.99 5.77 -0.26
C GLN A 10 -10.77 4.84 -0.19
N ARG A 11 -9.84 5.01 -1.13
CA ARG A 11 -8.60 4.25 -1.23
C ARG A 11 -7.64 4.68 -0.13
N VAL A 12 -7.29 3.75 0.74
CA VAL A 12 -6.26 3.98 1.75
C VAL A 12 -4.90 4.15 1.07
N PRO A 13 -4.10 5.17 1.42
CA PRO A 13 -2.78 5.34 0.85
C PRO A 13 -1.82 4.25 1.37
N TYR A 14 -1.25 3.49 0.43
CA TYR A 14 -0.17 2.54 0.68
C TYR A 14 1.14 3.12 0.17
N VAL A 15 2.17 3.08 0.99
CA VAL A 15 3.53 3.50 0.64
C VAL A 15 4.43 2.27 0.68
N LEU A 16 5.03 1.95 -0.46
CA LEU A 16 5.81 0.75 -0.67
C LEU A 16 7.24 1.15 -1.05
N GLU A 17 8.23 0.64 -0.33
CA GLU A 17 9.63 0.80 -0.69
C GLU A 17 10.24 -0.52 -1.16
N HIS A 18 10.91 -0.47 -2.32
CA HIS A 18 11.74 -1.56 -2.81
C HIS A 18 12.99 -1.00 -3.49
N GLN A 19 14.16 -1.46 -3.06
CA GLN A 19 15.48 -1.07 -3.61
C GLN A 19 15.70 0.45 -3.66
N GLY A 20 15.36 1.16 -2.58
CA GLY A 20 15.55 2.61 -2.49
C GLY A 20 14.61 3.43 -3.38
N THR A 21 13.55 2.81 -3.90
CA THR A 21 12.47 3.48 -4.64
C THR A 21 11.18 3.40 -3.84
N THR A 22 10.52 4.53 -3.63
CA THR A 22 9.23 4.61 -2.95
C THR A 22 8.11 4.78 -3.97
N VAL A 23 7.05 3.97 -3.84
CA VAL A 23 5.83 4.03 -4.64
C VAL A 23 4.63 4.21 -3.73
N VAL A 24 3.82 5.23 -4.00
CA VAL A 24 2.56 5.47 -3.31
C VAL A 24 1.39 5.08 -4.20
N LEU A 25 0.45 4.33 -3.64
CA LEU A 25 -0.85 3.97 -4.21
C LEU A 25 -1.94 4.59 -3.35
N GLY A 26 -3.06 5.00 -3.92
CA GLY A 26 -4.18 5.52 -3.12
C GLY A 26 -5.16 6.40 -3.91
N GLU A 27 -5.79 7.32 -3.20
CA GLU A 27 -6.71 8.31 -3.76
C GLU A 27 -6.00 9.27 -4.72
N PRO A 28 -6.57 9.57 -5.90
CA PRO A 28 -5.95 10.48 -6.87
C PRO A 28 -5.60 11.85 -6.31
N LEU A 29 -6.43 12.41 -5.42
CA LEU A 29 -6.18 13.72 -4.80
C LEU A 29 -4.96 13.69 -3.87
N HIS A 30 -4.85 12.65 -3.03
CA HIS A 30 -3.69 12.46 -2.16
C HIS A 30 -2.42 12.26 -3.01
N LEU A 31 -2.51 11.47 -4.09
CA LEU A 31 -1.39 11.26 -5.01
C LEU A 31 -0.96 12.56 -5.71
N ALA A 32 -1.91 13.39 -6.15
CA ALA A 32 -1.60 14.68 -6.78
C ALA A 32 -0.93 15.65 -5.79
N GLU A 33 -1.32 15.61 -4.51
CA GLU A 33 -0.69 16.38 -3.45
C GLU A 33 0.76 15.92 -3.22
N ILE A 34 1.00 14.60 -3.13
CA ILE A 34 2.36 14.03 -3.01
C ILE A 34 3.24 14.44 -4.19
N ASP A 35 2.74 14.29 -5.41
CA ASP A 35 3.47 14.63 -6.63
C ASP A 35 3.91 16.10 -6.62
N ARG A 36 2.98 17.01 -6.26
CA ARG A 36 3.25 18.44 -6.14
C ARG A 36 4.30 18.74 -5.07
N MET A 37 4.18 18.13 -3.89
CA MET A 37 5.13 18.33 -2.78
C MET A 37 6.54 17.89 -3.16
N LEU A 38 6.69 16.73 -3.81
CA LEU A 38 7.99 16.22 -4.25
C LEU A 38 8.62 17.08 -5.35
N GLN A 39 7.82 17.49 -6.34
CA GLN A 39 8.29 18.36 -7.42
C GLN A 39 8.75 19.73 -6.92
N ARG A 40 8.07 20.30 -5.91
CA ARG A 40 8.52 21.54 -5.23
C ARG A 40 9.91 21.39 -4.64
N MET A 41 10.21 20.23 -4.06
CA MET A 41 11.53 19.89 -3.53
C MET A 41 12.54 19.42 -4.59
N HIS A 42 12.23 19.63 -5.89
CA HIS A 42 13.05 19.21 -7.02
C HIS A 42 13.31 17.70 -7.12
N VAL A 43 12.41 16.89 -6.56
CA VAL A 43 12.45 15.43 -6.71
C VAL A 43 11.67 15.04 -7.97
N GLN A 44 12.31 14.28 -8.84
CA GLN A 44 11.67 13.72 -10.04
C GLN A 44 10.68 12.62 -9.63
N THR A 45 9.48 12.67 -10.20
CA THR A 45 8.42 11.71 -9.96
C THR A 45 8.01 11.01 -11.26
N ALA A 46 7.54 9.77 -11.14
CA ALA A 46 6.90 9.04 -12.23
C ALA A 46 5.50 8.60 -11.79
N THR A 47 4.48 8.91 -12.57
CA THR A 47 3.08 8.63 -12.20
C THR A 47 2.43 7.63 -13.14
N THR A 48 1.45 6.89 -12.62
CA THR A 48 0.55 6.06 -13.45
C THR A 48 -0.88 6.55 -13.33
N VAL A 49 -1.70 6.25 -14.34
CA VAL A 49 -3.12 6.62 -14.36
C VAL A 49 -3.99 5.38 -14.49
N SER A 50 -5.16 5.39 -13.85
CA SER A 50 -6.13 4.31 -13.96
C SER A 50 -6.75 4.30 -15.37
N ALA A 51 -6.60 3.19 -16.10
CA ALA A 51 -7.20 3.00 -17.42
C ALA A 51 -8.68 2.57 -17.37
N THR A 52 -9.41 2.93 -16.31
CA THR A 52 -10.84 2.62 -16.18
C THR A 52 -11.62 3.36 -17.26
N GLY A 53 -11.95 2.63 -18.33
CA GLY A 53 -12.68 3.13 -19.48
C GLY A 53 -14.06 3.68 -19.11
N GLY A 54 -14.42 4.80 -19.73
CA GLY A 54 -15.79 5.27 -19.86
C GLY A 54 -16.10 6.64 -19.28
N MET A 55 -15.39 7.09 -18.23
CA MET A 55 -15.68 8.40 -17.61
C MET A 55 -14.48 9.33 -17.77
N ASN A 56 -14.57 10.20 -18.78
CA ASN A 56 -13.73 11.40 -18.91
C ASN A 56 -14.16 12.38 -17.80
N LEU A 57 -13.71 12.13 -16.57
CA LEU A 57 -13.59 13.20 -15.59
C LEU A 57 -12.35 13.98 -16.00
N GLU A 58 -12.54 15.24 -16.40
CA GLU A 58 -11.43 16.17 -16.64
C GLU A 58 -10.55 16.21 -15.38
N GLY A 59 -9.37 15.59 -15.44
CA GLY A 59 -8.39 15.62 -14.35
C GLY A 59 -7.90 14.22 -13.95
N VAL A 60 -6.80 13.80 -14.56
CA VAL A 60 -5.88 12.69 -14.21
C VAL A 60 -6.29 11.85 -12.99
N LEU A 61 -6.88 10.68 -13.22
CA LEU A 61 -7.08 9.65 -12.18
C LEU A 61 -5.73 8.97 -11.89
N LEU A 62 -4.87 9.64 -11.11
CA LEU A 62 -3.61 9.09 -10.64
C LEU A 62 -3.86 7.77 -9.91
N ASN A 63 -3.06 6.76 -10.26
CA ASN A 63 -3.10 5.44 -9.65
C ASN A 63 -1.86 5.18 -8.79
N SER A 64 -0.73 5.79 -9.17
CA SER A 64 0.48 5.77 -8.34
C SER A 64 1.37 6.99 -8.57
N VAL A 65 2.20 7.28 -7.57
CA VAL A 65 3.34 8.19 -7.66
C VAL A 65 4.58 7.44 -7.21
N ARG A 66 5.62 7.41 -8.04
CA ARG A 66 6.93 6.85 -7.74
C ARG A 66 7.94 7.98 -7.58
N ALA A 67 8.82 7.85 -6.59
CA ALA A 67 10.03 8.65 -6.45
C ALA A 67 11.23 7.75 -6.16
N ASP A 68 12.39 8.08 -6.75
CA ASP A 68 13.64 7.35 -6.54
C ASP A 68 14.32 7.81 -5.23
N LEU A 69 13.59 7.64 -4.13
CA LEU A 69 14.01 7.93 -2.76
C LEU A 69 13.67 6.73 -1.86
N PRO A 70 14.57 6.35 -0.94
CA PRO A 70 14.22 5.40 0.13
C PRO A 70 13.18 6.01 1.07
N LEU A 71 12.42 5.17 1.78
CA LEU A 71 11.24 5.59 2.54
C LEU A 71 11.51 6.73 3.53
N HIS A 72 12.66 6.70 4.21
CA HIS A 72 13.04 7.74 5.16
C HIS A 72 13.28 9.10 4.49
N ARG A 73 13.94 9.14 3.32
CA ARG A 73 14.15 10.39 2.57
C ARG A 73 12.87 10.87 1.93
N PHE A 74 12.01 9.94 1.50
CA PHE A 74 10.68 10.28 1.00
C PHE A 74 9.88 11.06 2.06
N TRP A 75 9.84 10.56 3.30
CA TRP A 75 9.16 11.25 4.40
C TRP A 75 9.81 12.54 4.86
N GLU A 76 11.14 12.60 4.91
CA GLU A 76 11.87 13.85 5.17
C GLU A 76 11.56 14.92 4.11
N THR A 77 11.54 14.53 2.83
CA THR A 77 11.22 15.44 1.73
C THR A 77 9.79 15.96 1.84
N LEU A 78 8.82 15.09 2.11
CA LEU A 78 7.43 15.52 2.29
C LEU A 78 7.25 16.41 3.53
N HIS A 79 7.99 16.16 4.62
CA HIS A 79 8.03 17.07 5.76
C HIS A 79 8.52 18.45 5.34
N LEU A 80 9.68 18.53 4.68
CA LEU A 80 10.23 19.80 4.23
C LEU A 80 9.27 20.55 3.29
N ALA A 81 8.66 19.84 2.34
CA ALA A 81 7.69 20.41 1.41
C ALA A 81 6.41 20.95 2.09
N ALA A 82 6.01 20.38 3.24
CA ALA A 82 4.88 20.86 4.01
C ALA A 82 5.16 22.20 4.71
N PHE A 83 6.43 22.48 5.03
CA PHE A 83 6.86 23.76 5.61
C PHE A 83 7.28 24.80 4.56
N ASP A 84 7.73 24.37 3.39
CA ASP A 84 8.14 25.25 2.28
C ASP A 84 6.95 25.65 1.38
N ASP A 85 5.76 25.82 1.99
CA ASP A 85 4.58 26.30 1.28
C ASP A 85 4.53 27.83 1.25
N ASP A 86 4.94 28.39 0.11
CA ASP A 86 4.90 29.83 -0.20
C ASP A 86 3.49 30.47 -0.05
N SER A 87 2.43 29.67 0.11
CA SER A 87 1.07 30.18 0.36
C SER A 87 0.84 30.66 1.80
N VAL A 88 1.73 30.32 2.75
CA VAL A 88 1.65 30.77 4.14
C VAL A 88 2.58 31.97 4.34
N ASP A 89 2.02 33.18 4.36
CA ASP A 89 2.78 34.39 4.69
C ASP A 89 3.06 34.46 6.20
N TRP A 90 4.13 33.78 6.62
CA TRP A 90 4.62 33.74 7.99
C TRP A 90 5.11 35.11 8.52
N ARG A 91 5.09 36.17 7.70
CA ARG A 91 5.54 37.52 8.07
C ARG A 91 4.47 38.37 8.75
N ASP A 92 3.24 37.87 8.87
CA ASP A 92 2.21 38.52 9.67
C ASP A 92 2.52 38.37 11.18
N GLN A 93 2.77 39.49 11.85
CA GLN A 93 3.25 39.52 13.24
C GLN A 93 2.16 39.15 14.26
N ASP A 94 0.88 39.18 13.84
CA ASP A 94 -0.28 38.86 14.67
C ASP A 94 -0.87 37.48 14.34
N ALA A 95 -0.27 36.71 13.42
CA ALA A 95 -0.72 35.37 13.10
C ALA A 95 -0.30 34.38 14.19
N ASP A 96 -1.26 33.58 14.68
CA ASP A 96 -0.96 32.44 15.53
C ASP A 96 0.04 31.54 14.81
N VAL A 97 1.18 31.25 15.45
CA VAL A 97 2.18 30.29 14.93
C VAL A 97 1.58 28.89 15.02
N LEU A 98 0.79 28.52 14.02
CA LEU A 98 0.30 27.17 13.82
C LEU A 98 1.40 26.40 13.08
N VAL A 99 2.00 25.42 13.76
CA VAL A 99 2.81 24.41 13.08
C VAL A 99 1.85 23.64 12.16
N PRO A 100 2.03 23.65 10.82
CA PRO A 100 1.18 22.90 9.93
C PRO A 100 1.23 21.43 10.32
N GLU A 101 0.10 20.85 10.69
CA GLU A 101 0.01 19.41 10.82
C GLU A 101 -0.14 18.79 9.44
N PRO A 102 0.54 17.66 9.16
CA PRO A 102 0.27 16.90 7.94
C PRO A 102 -1.22 16.49 7.88
N PRO A 103 -1.80 16.44 6.67
CA PRO A 103 -3.14 15.92 6.48
C PRO A 103 -3.32 14.56 7.13
N GLN A 104 -4.52 14.30 7.66
CA GLN A 104 -4.82 13.04 8.36
C GLN A 104 -4.50 11.81 7.49
N TRP A 105 -4.86 11.85 6.21
CA TRP A 105 -4.59 10.76 5.27
C TRP A 105 -3.09 10.43 5.16
N LEU A 106 -2.22 11.44 5.23
CA LEU A 106 -0.78 11.28 5.11
C LEU A 106 -0.19 10.68 6.39
N ARG A 107 -0.73 11.05 7.55
CA ARG A 107 -0.38 10.43 8.85
C ARG A 107 -0.86 8.98 8.95
N GLU A 108 -1.98 8.67 8.32
CA GLU A 108 -2.57 7.32 8.35
C GLU A 108 -2.07 6.43 7.21
N ALA A 109 -1.23 6.95 6.31
CA ALA A 109 -0.64 6.18 5.22
C ALA A 109 0.11 4.97 5.74
N ARG A 110 -0.15 3.81 5.14
CA ARG A 110 0.38 2.53 5.60
C ARG A 110 1.61 2.15 4.80
N CYS A 111 2.69 1.83 5.51
CA CYS A 111 4.02 1.76 4.91
C CYS A 111 4.58 0.35 5.00
N TRP A 112 5.15 -0.13 3.90
CA TRP A 112 5.92 -1.37 3.87
C TRP A 112 7.23 -1.18 3.11
N GLU A 113 8.26 -1.87 3.59
CA GLU A 113 9.55 -1.98 2.94
C GLU A 113 9.79 -3.46 2.63
N TYR A 114 10.28 -3.76 1.42
CA TYR A 114 10.71 -5.11 1.11
C TYR A 114 12.09 -5.38 1.70
N ASP A 115 12.17 -6.33 2.63
CA ASP A 115 13.42 -6.81 3.20
C ASP A 115 13.81 -8.17 2.56
N PRO A 116 14.93 -8.25 1.81
CA PRO A 116 15.38 -9.47 1.14
C PRO A 116 15.80 -10.61 2.09
N ILE A 117 16.03 -10.31 3.37
CA ILE A 117 16.43 -11.29 4.39
C ILE A 117 15.33 -11.57 5.42
N ALA A 118 14.16 -10.93 5.30
CA ALA A 118 13.06 -11.16 6.22
C ALA A 118 12.60 -12.64 6.19
N PRO A 119 12.32 -13.21 7.37
CA PRO A 119 11.94 -14.62 7.48
C PRO A 119 10.55 -14.83 6.88
N LEU A 120 10.48 -15.69 5.85
CA LEU A 120 9.24 -16.22 5.32
C LEU A 120 8.98 -17.63 5.89
N MET A 121 7.84 -17.80 6.55
CA MET A 121 7.44 -19.07 7.15
C MET A 121 6.21 -19.64 6.45
N GLY A 122 6.10 -20.97 6.42
CA GLY A 122 4.99 -21.66 5.74
C GLY A 122 5.25 -21.91 4.26
N GLY A 123 4.27 -22.52 3.58
CA GLY A 123 4.42 -23.06 2.24
C GLY A 123 5.30 -24.32 2.23
N SER A 124 5.60 -24.85 1.03
CA SER A 124 6.73 -25.78 0.87
C SER A 124 8.03 -25.00 1.00
N ALA A 125 8.33 -24.50 2.21
CA ALA A 125 9.52 -23.71 2.56
C ALA A 125 10.87 -24.44 2.32
N GLN A 126 10.82 -25.62 1.70
CA GLN A 126 11.94 -26.48 1.36
C GLN A 126 12.17 -26.59 -0.14
N ASP A 127 11.55 -25.76 -0.98
CA ASP A 127 11.90 -25.72 -2.41
C ASP A 127 13.02 -24.70 -2.66
N PRO A 128 14.30 -25.14 -2.78
CA PRO A 128 15.43 -24.25 -3.05
C PRO A 128 15.37 -23.56 -4.42
N GLN A 129 14.37 -23.84 -5.26
CA GLN A 129 14.13 -23.16 -6.53
C GLN A 129 13.15 -21.99 -6.43
N LEU A 130 12.53 -21.73 -5.27
CA LEU A 130 11.63 -20.58 -5.12
C LEU A 130 12.44 -19.27 -5.13
N PRO A 131 12.21 -18.37 -6.11
CA PRO A 131 13.11 -17.24 -6.38
C PRO A 131 13.03 -16.08 -5.38
N HIS A 132 12.14 -16.15 -4.38
CA HIS A 132 11.86 -15.02 -3.48
C HIS A 132 12.25 -15.36 -2.05
N SER A 133 13.50 -15.04 -1.69
CA SER A 133 13.89 -14.79 -0.31
C SER A 133 13.52 -13.35 0.07
N GLY A 134 12.89 -13.18 1.23
CA GLY A 134 12.49 -11.87 1.74
C GLY A 134 11.00 -11.56 1.64
N GLY A 135 10.57 -10.53 2.33
CA GLY A 135 9.16 -10.16 2.39
C GLY A 135 8.92 -8.72 2.80
N TRP A 136 7.65 -8.32 2.73
CA TRP A 136 7.25 -6.96 3.05
C TRP A 136 7.05 -6.80 4.55
N VAL A 137 7.86 -5.94 5.14
CA VAL A 137 7.85 -5.61 6.56
C VAL A 137 7.18 -4.26 6.75
N ALA A 138 6.27 -4.17 7.72
CA ALA A 138 5.58 -2.93 8.03
C ALA A 138 6.55 -1.88 8.61
N ARG A 139 6.37 -0.62 8.22
CA ARG A 139 7.15 0.52 8.70
C ARG A 139 6.24 1.60 9.29
N PRO A 140 6.76 2.45 10.20
CA PRO A 140 6.03 3.62 10.67
C PRO A 140 5.64 4.55 9.51
N SER A 141 4.47 5.17 9.64
CA SER A 141 3.96 6.20 8.73
C SER A 141 4.71 7.52 8.85
N PHE A 142 4.32 8.52 8.04
CA PHE A 142 4.84 9.90 8.08
C PHE A 142 4.90 10.46 9.51
N GLY A 143 3.83 10.28 10.30
CA GLY A 143 3.77 10.80 11.67
C GLY A 143 4.54 9.97 12.72
N GLY A 144 5.30 8.97 12.29
CA GLY A 144 5.90 7.96 13.18
C GLY A 144 4.88 7.00 13.81
N LEU A 145 3.61 7.06 13.37
CA LEU A 145 2.54 6.19 13.86
C LEU A 145 2.70 4.79 13.25
N ASP A 146 2.62 3.75 14.09
CA ASP A 146 2.51 2.35 13.67
C ASP A 146 1.13 2.10 13.05
N SER A 147 0.95 2.52 11.80
CA SER A 147 -0.31 2.41 11.06
C SER A 147 -0.63 0.95 10.66
N ALA A 148 0.32 0.03 10.78
CA ALA A 148 0.11 -1.40 10.57
C ALA A 148 -0.74 -2.05 11.68
N ARG A 149 -0.98 -1.37 12.81
CA ARG A 149 -1.92 -1.84 13.84
C ARG A 149 -3.37 -1.47 13.56
N HIS A 150 -3.62 -0.52 12.67
CA HIS A 150 -4.93 0.07 12.49
C HIS A 150 -5.72 -0.64 11.38
N GLY A 151 -7.05 -0.59 11.49
CA GLY A 151 -7.95 -1.12 10.47
C GLY A 151 -7.93 -0.31 9.17
N GLY A 152 -8.65 -0.80 8.16
CA GLY A 152 -8.77 -0.20 6.83
C GLY A 152 -8.81 -1.26 5.74
N ALA A 153 -8.92 -0.85 4.48
CA ALA A 153 -8.97 -1.76 3.34
C ALA A 153 -7.77 -2.73 3.32
N VAL A 154 -7.97 -3.95 2.85
CA VAL A 154 -6.93 -4.98 2.69
C VAL A 154 -6.33 -4.87 1.30
N GLY A 155 -5.00 -4.74 1.22
CA GLY A 155 -4.30 -4.53 -0.05
C GLY A 155 -3.94 -5.87 -0.64
N LEU A 156 -4.41 -6.16 -1.86
CA LEU A 156 -4.10 -7.38 -2.60
C LEU A 156 -3.24 -7.01 -3.81
N PHE A 157 -1.93 -7.12 -3.67
CA PHE A 157 -0.98 -6.50 -4.60
C PHE A 157 -0.04 -7.50 -5.26
N GLN A 158 -0.03 -7.48 -6.57
CA GLN A 158 0.99 -8.14 -7.38
C GLN A 158 2.20 -7.21 -7.54
N LEU A 159 3.24 -7.44 -6.72
CA LEU A 159 4.37 -6.50 -6.56
C LEU A 159 5.66 -6.98 -7.24
N MET A 160 6.07 -8.22 -6.94
CA MET A 160 7.40 -8.73 -7.31
C MET A 160 7.40 -9.50 -8.63
N ASP A 161 6.35 -10.28 -8.88
CA ASP A 161 6.27 -11.22 -9.99
C ASP A 161 4.82 -11.54 -10.39
N ARG A 162 4.62 -12.25 -11.52
CA ARG A 162 3.28 -12.61 -12.05
C ARG A 162 2.58 -13.75 -11.33
N GLU A 163 3.34 -14.56 -10.62
CA GLU A 163 2.89 -15.84 -10.10
C GLU A 163 2.44 -15.72 -8.64
N SER A 164 2.80 -14.63 -7.96
CA SER A 164 2.44 -14.36 -6.58
C SER A 164 1.79 -12.98 -6.38
N PHE A 165 1.09 -12.85 -5.27
CA PHE A 165 0.62 -11.57 -4.76
C PHE A 165 0.78 -11.50 -3.25
N TRP A 166 0.82 -10.27 -2.75
CA TRP A 166 1.00 -9.94 -1.35
C TRP A 166 -0.31 -9.38 -0.78
N VAL A 167 -0.61 -9.79 0.44
CA VAL A 167 -1.67 -9.23 1.26
C VAL A 167 -1.04 -8.31 2.29
N LEU A 168 -1.39 -7.03 2.23
CA LEU A 168 -0.95 -5.99 3.16
C LEU A 168 -2.17 -5.42 3.89
N ALA A 169 -2.22 -5.55 5.21
CA ALA A 169 -3.35 -5.08 6.01
C ALA A 169 -2.92 -4.75 7.43
N GLY A 170 -3.87 -4.25 8.22
CA GLY A 170 -3.68 -4.11 9.66
C GLY A 170 -3.47 -5.47 10.34
N GLN A 171 -2.84 -5.47 11.51
CA GLN A 171 -2.44 -6.68 12.22
C GLN A 171 -3.59 -7.67 12.46
N ASP A 172 -4.73 -7.19 12.96
CA ASP A 172 -5.87 -8.05 13.27
C ASP A 172 -6.44 -8.69 12.00
N ALA A 173 -6.58 -7.91 10.93
CA ALA A 173 -7.02 -8.41 9.63
C ALA A 173 -6.02 -9.42 9.04
N LEU A 174 -4.70 -9.20 9.16
CA LEU A 174 -3.71 -10.17 8.69
C LEU A 174 -3.82 -11.51 9.43
N ILE A 175 -4.06 -11.49 10.75
CA ILE A 175 -4.27 -12.72 11.54
C ILE A 175 -5.49 -13.47 11.02
N GLU A 176 -6.63 -12.81 10.87
CA GLU A 176 -7.87 -13.41 10.36
C GLU A 176 -7.70 -13.98 8.95
N ILE A 177 -6.98 -13.26 8.07
CA ILE A 177 -6.74 -13.69 6.69
C ILE A 177 -5.83 -14.93 6.65
N VAL A 178 -4.82 -15.00 7.53
CA VAL A 178 -3.96 -16.18 7.64
C VAL A 178 -4.76 -17.40 8.10
N GLU A 179 -5.68 -17.23 9.04
CA GLU A 179 -6.59 -18.31 9.48
C GLU A 179 -7.53 -18.75 8.35
N LEU A 180 -8.14 -17.79 7.65
CA LEU A 180 -8.96 -18.05 6.47
C LEU A 180 -8.21 -18.85 5.40
N ALA A 181 -6.98 -18.42 5.07
CA ALA A 181 -6.13 -19.10 4.10
C ALA A 181 -5.75 -20.52 4.55
N ARG A 182 -5.50 -20.73 5.85
CA ARG A 182 -5.27 -22.07 6.43
C ARG A 182 -6.49 -22.97 6.37
N ASP A 183 -7.70 -22.44 6.42
CA ASP A 183 -8.90 -23.23 6.23
C ASP A 183 -9.12 -23.57 4.75
N LEU A 184 -8.93 -22.59 3.87
CA LEU A 184 -9.03 -22.77 2.41
C LEU A 184 -8.05 -23.82 1.88
N GLN A 185 -6.86 -23.94 2.48
CA GLN A 185 -5.85 -24.92 2.06
C GLN A 185 -6.34 -26.38 2.08
N ARG A 186 -7.41 -26.69 2.83
CA ARG A 186 -7.98 -28.04 2.93
C ARG A 186 -8.72 -28.46 1.67
N TYR A 187 -9.18 -27.52 0.85
CA TYR A 187 -10.04 -27.80 -0.31
C TYR A 187 -9.76 -26.93 -1.55
N ARG A 188 -8.87 -25.93 -1.47
CA ARG A 188 -8.49 -25.04 -2.57
C ARG A 188 -7.01 -25.20 -2.91
N ARG A 189 -6.71 -25.15 -4.22
CA ARG A 189 -5.34 -25.20 -4.74
C ARG A 189 -4.59 -23.90 -4.40
N GLY A 190 -3.26 -23.97 -4.38
CA GLY A 190 -2.38 -22.82 -4.13
C GLY A 190 -2.23 -22.44 -2.66
N PHE A 191 -3.30 -22.44 -1.86
CA PHE A 191 -3.27 -22.07 -0.44
C PHE A 191 -2.27 -22.87 0.43
N PRO A 192 -1.98 -24.16 0.19
CA PRO A 192 -0.90 -24.86 0.90
C PRO A 192 0.50 -24.26 0.69
N GLN A 193 0.69 -23.41 -0.34
CA GLN A 193 1.95 -22.72 -0.64
C GLN A 193 2.02 -21.33 0.00
N MET A 194 1.03 -20.95 0.81
CA MET A 194 0.98 -19.69 1.54
C MET A 194 2.23 -19.47 2.39
N ARG A 195 2.86 -18.29 2.25
CA ARG A 195 4.02 -17.87 3.04
C ARG A 195 3.69 -16.63 3.85
N VAL A 196 4.03 -16.62 5.13
CA VAL A 196 3.81 -15.52 6.06
C VAL A 196 5.16 -14.85 6.33
N CYS A 197 5.22 -13.53 6.13
CA CYS A 197 6.38 -12.72 6.49
C CYS A 197 6.20 -12.18 7.90
N PHE A 198 7.23 -12.35 8.73
CA PHE A 198 7.27 -11.78 10.07
C PHE A 198 8.17 -10.55 10.10
N ASP A 199 7.79 -9.55 10.89
CA ASP A 199 8.64 -8.39 11.19
C ASP A 199 9.68 -8.71 12.28
N GLU A 200 10.55 -7.76 12.56
CA GLU A 200 11.58 -7.84 13.62
C GLU A 200 11.03 -8.06 15.04
N THR A 201 9.70 -7.97 15.25
CA THR A 201 9.01 -8.15 16.53
C THR A 201 8.15 -9.42 16.58
N ASP A 202 8.39 -10.37 15.67
CA ASP A 202 7.61 -11.61 15.51
C ASP A 202 6.11 -11.37 15.21
N ARG A 203 5.75 -10.22 14.63
CA ARG A 203 4.38 -9.96 14.15
C ARG A 203 4.26 -10.27 12.67
N ILE A 204 3.06 -10.69 12.25
CA ILE A 204 2.75 -10.90 10.84
C ILE A 204 2.78 -9.54 10.12
N GLY A 205 3.78 -9.30 9.27
CA GLY A 205 3.91 -8.06 8.51
C GLY A 205 3.20 -8.12 7.15
N SER A 206 3.18 -9.30 6.53
CA SER A 206 2.50 -9.53 5.25
C SER A 206 2.29 -11.02 4.97
N LEU A 207 1.43 -11.30 4.00
CA LEU A 207 1.16 -12.66 3.52
C LEU A 207 1.40 -12.75 2.01
N CYS A 208 2.10 -13.79 1.56
CA CYS A 208 2.35 -14.07 0.15
C CYS A 208 1.60 -15.34 -0.27
N LEU A 209 0.85 -15.25 -1.37
CA LEU A 209 0.06 -16.33 -1.93
C LEU A 209 0.30 -16.44 -3.45
N PRO A 210 0.23 -17.65 -4.04
CA PRO A 210 0.20 -17.79 -5.48
C PRO A 210 -1.04 -17.13 -6.11
N VAL A 211 -0.92 -16.59 -7.32
CA VAL A 211 -1.99 -15.83 -8.00
C VAL A 211 -3.25 -16.66 -8.25
N ILE A 212 -3.15 -17.99 -8.35
CA ILE A 212 -4.31 -18.89 -8.44
C ILE A 212 -5.24 -18.78 -7.22
N CYS A 213 -4.74 -18.30 -6.07
CA CYS A 213 -5.54 -18.09 -4.86
C CYS A 213 -6.37 -16.80 -4.90
N ARG A 214 -6.08 -15.89 -5.84
CA ARG A 214 -6.62 -14.53 -5.89
C ARG A 214 -8.15 -14.50 -5.84
N GLU A 215 -8.80 -15.08 -6.85
CA GLU A 215 -10.26 -15.00 -7.02
C GLU A 215 -10.99 -15.55 -5.80
N VAL A 216 -10.54 -16.71 -5.31
CA VAL A 216 -11.12 -17.34 -4.11
C VAL A 216 -10.92 -16.47 -2.87
N LEU A 217 -9.75 -15.87 -2.68
CA LEU A 217 -9.52 -15.01 -1.52
C LEU A 217 -10.36 -13.73 -1.61
N GLU A 218 -10.41 -13.08 -2.79
CA GLU A 218 -11.24 -11.90 -3.04
C GLU A 218 -12.72 -12.18 -2.68
N ASP A 219 -13.28 -13.29 -3.19
CA ASP A 219 -14.66 -13.69 -2.91
C ASP A 219 -14.93 -13.89 -1.42
N GLU A 220 -14.02 -14.57 -0.71
CA GLU A 220 -14.17 -14.85 0.72
C GLU A 220 -14.04 -13.57 1.59
N LEU A 221 -13.19 -12.63 1.20
CA LEU A 221 -13.07 -11.32 1.87
C LEU A 221 -14.32 -10.48 1.65
N ILE A 222 -14.81 -10.41 0.40
CA ILE A 222 -16.04 -9.69 0.06
C ILE A 222 -17.24 -10.31 0.79
N ALA A 223 -17.34 -11.64 0.85
CA ALA A 223 -18.42 -12.33 1.56
C ALA A 223 -18.43 -12.03 3.08
N ARG A 224 -17.29 -11.60 3.64
CA ARG A 224 -17.14 -11.16 5.04
C ARG A 224 -17.30 -9.65 5.21
N SER A 225 -17.65 -8.92 4.16
CA SER A 225 -17.73 -7.45 4.13
C SER A 225 -16.40 -6.78 4.49
N ILE A 226 -15.28 -7.40 4.11
CA ILE A 226 -13.95 -6.81 4.26
C ILE A 226 -13.65 -6.00 2.99
N ASP A 227 -13.37 -4.71 3.16
CA ASP A 227 -12.95 -3.84 2.06
C ASP A 227 -11.59 -4.27 1.52
N ILE A 228 -11.46 -4.35 0.20
CA ILE A 228 -10.23 -4.76 -0.48
C ILE A 228 -9.79 -3.72 -1.52
N GLU A 229 -8.47 -3.56 -1.66
CA GLU A 229 -7.83 -2.75 -2.68
C GLU A 229 -6.96 -3.66 -3.57
N PRO A 230 -7.51 -4.20 -4.68
CA PRO A 230 -6.76 -5.08 -5.57
C PRO A 230 -5.92 -4.29 -6.61
N ARG A 231 -4.65 -4.67 -6.76
CA ARG A 231 -3.75 -4.21 -7.84
C ARG A 231 -3.00 -5.38 -8.44
N PHE A 232 -3.48 -5.83 -9.58
CA PHE A 232 -2.92 -6.95 -10.33
C PHE A 232 -2.55 -6.51 -11.73
N TRP A 233 -1.57 -7.19 -12.33
CA TRP A 233 -1.20 -6.92 -13.71
C TRP A 233 -2.34 -7.30 -14.66
N PRO A 234 -2.47 -6.61 -15.80
CA PRO A 234 -3.48 -6.97 -16.78
C PRO A 234 -3.22 -8.38 -17.33
N PRO A 235 -4.28 -9.14 -17.64
CA PRO A 235 -4.12 -10.44 -18.28
C PRO A 235 -3.47 -10.26 -19.66
N GLY A 236 -2.28 -10.87 -19.85
CA GLY A 236 -1.67 -11.06 -21.18
C GLY A 236 -0.59 -10.07 -21.65
N GLY A 237 0.09 -9.34 -20.78
CA GLY A 237 1.22 -8.51 -21.20
C GLY A 237 2.57 -9.13 -20.83
N ASP A 238 3.19 -9.90 -21.71
CA ASP A 238 4.64 -10.19 -21.64
C ASP A 238 5.47 -8.92 -21.89
#